data_AF-A0A8T3SXG5-F1
#
_entry.id   AF-A0A8T3SXG5-F1
#
_cell.length_a   1.000
_cell.length_b   1.000
_cell.length_c   1.000
_cell.angle_alpha   90.00
_cell.angle_beta   90.00
_cell.angle_gamma   90.00
#
_symmetry.space_group_name_H-M   'P 1'
#
loop_
_entity.id
_entity.type
_entity.pdbx_description
1 polymer ?
#
loop_
_entity_poly.entity_id
_entity_poly.type
_entity_poly.pdbx_seq_one_letter_code
_entity_poly.pdbx_strand_id
1 'polypeptide(L)' 'NLWRLLRGPSVPDRIQALDTLYINSVVLLILFGIHADSTLYFEAALLIALLGFIGTAALCKYLLRGHIIE' A
#
# COMPACT_ATOMS: atom_id res chain seq x y z
N ASN A 1 -8.39 -8.43 -2.77
CA ASN A 1 -8.22 -7.09 -2.17
C ASN A 1 -9.05 -6.01 -2.86
N LEU A 2 -9.05 -5.90 -4.19
CA LEU A 2 -9.83 -4.88 -4.92
C LEU A 2 -11.33 -4.88 -4.57
N TRP A 3 -11.95 -6.06 -4.45
CA TRP A 3 -13.35 -6.18 -4.03
C TRP A 3 -13.59 -5.69 -2.59
N ARG A 4 -12.71 -6.03 -1.64
CA ARG A 4 -12.78 -5.54 -0.24
C ARG A 4 -12.50 -4.04 -0.13
N LEU A 5 -11.67 -3.48 -1.01
CA LEU A 5 -11.43 -2.04 -1.08
C LEU A 5 -12.70 -1.29 -1.50
N LEU A 6 -13.40 -1.80 -2.52
CA LEU A 6 -14.59 -1.15 -3.07
C LEU A 6 -15.85 -1.38 -2.22
N ARG A 7 -16.05 -2.59 -1.69
CA ARG A 7 -17.25 -2.99 -0.94
C ARG A 7 -16.99 -3.33 0.53
N GLY A 8 -15.89 -2.85 1.10
CA GLY A 8 -15.59 -3.04 2.52
C GLY A 8 -16.70 -2.43 3.39
N PRO A 9 -17.23 -3.16 4.39
CA PRO A 9 -18.35 -2.70 5.21
C PRO A 9 -17.95 -1.55 6.14
N SER A 10 -16.70 -1.51 6.60
CA SER A 10 -16.14 -0.43 7.42
C SER A 10 -15.02 0.33 6.71
N VAL A 11 -14.74 1.57 7.12
CA VAL A 11 -13.59 2.33 6.59
C VAL A 11 -12.25 1.65 6.92
N PRO A 12 -12.02 1.13 8.14
CA PRO A 12 -10.82 0.36 8.46
C PRO A 12 -10.60 -0.85 7.55
N ASP A 13 -11.67 -1.59 7.20
CA ASP A 13 -11.57 -2.73 6.28
C ASP A 13 -11.04 -2.32 4.90
N ARG A 14 -11.44 -1.14 4.41
CA ARG A 14 -10.98 -0.61 3.12
C ARG A 14 -9.53 -0.18 3.20
N ILE A 15 -9.12 0.46 4.30
CA ILE A 15 -7.72 0.85 4.54
C ILE A 15 -6.82 -0.40 4.60
N GLN A 16 -7.24 -1.44 5.31
CA GLN A 16 -6.50 -2.70 5.37
C GLN A 16 -6.41 -3.38 3.98
N ALA A 17 -7.50 -3.34 3.20
CA ALA A 17 -7.49 -3.87 1.84
C ALA A 17 -6.55 -3.08 0.91
N LEU A 18 -6.44 -1.77 1.10
CA LEU A 18 -5.48 -0.90 0.38
C LEU A 18 -4.04 -1.27 0.74
N ASP A 19 -3.74 -1.43 2.03
CA ASP A 19 -2.43 -1.84 2.51
C ASP A 19 -1.99 -3.18 1.92
N THR A 20 -2.91 -4.16 1.88
CA THR A 20 -2.65 -5.46 1.27
C THR A 20 -2.48 -5.38 -0.26
N LEU A 21 -3.09 -4.39 -0.94
CA LEU A 21 -2.84 -4.14 -2.36
C LEU A 21 -1.44 -3.61 -2.62
N TYR A 22 -0.92 -2.72 -1.77
CA TYR A 22 0.45 -2.22 -1.88
C TYR A 22 1.46 -3.37 -1.81
N ILE A 23 1.32 -4.26 -0.83
CA ILE A 23 2.22 -5.43 -0.70
C ILE A 23 2.15 -6.33 -1.94
N ASN A 24 0.94 -6.60 -2.47
CA ASN A 24 0.81 -7.38 -3.70
C ASN A 24 1.52 -6.73 -4.90
N SER A 25 1.41 -5.41 -5.03
CA SER A 25 2.09 -4.66 -6.11
C SER A 25 3.61 -4.70 -5.96
N VAL A 26 4.13 -4.61 -4.73
CA VAL A 26 5.56 -4.74 -4.42
C VAL A 26 6.08 -6.12 -4.82
N VAL A 27 5.37 -7.18 -4.45
CA VAL A 27 5.74 -8.55 -4.83
C VAL A 27 5.73 -8.73 -6.34
N LEU A 28 4.71 -8.20 -7.04
CA LEU A 28 4.62 -8.26 -8.49
C LEU A 28 5.80 -7.53 -9.16
N LEU A 29 6.18 -6.36 -8.65
CA LEU A 29 7.33 -5.59 -9.13
C LEU A 29 8.65 -6.31 -8.93
N ILE A 30 8.84 -6.95 -7.77
CA ILE A 30 10.05 -7.73 -7.49
C ILE A 30 10.14 -8.94 -8.44
N LEU A 31 9.05 -9.69 -8.62
CA LEU A 31 9.00 -10.81 -9.56
C LEU A 31 9.27 -10.35 -11.00
N PHE A 32 8.73 -9.20 -11.38
CA PHE A 32 9.00 -8.59 -12.68
C PHE A 32 10.47 -8.16 -12.82
N GLY A 33 11.07 -7.59 -11.78
CA GLY A 33 12.48 -7.24 -11.75
C GLY A 33 13.41 -8.44 -11.91
N ILE A 34 13.06 -9.57 -11.28
CA ILE A 34 13.77 -10.84 -11.47
C ILE A 34 13.63 -11.33 -12.92
N HIS A 35 12.43 -11.22 -13.50
CA HIS A 35 12.20 -11.61 -14.89
C HIS A 35 12.94 -10.72 -15.90
N ALA A 36 13.05 -9.42 -15.60
CA ALA A 36 13.72 -8.44 -16.45
C ALA A 36 15.24 -8.34 -16.21
N ASP A 37 15.78 -9.15 -15.28
CA ASP A 37 17.19 -9.15 -14.84
C ASP A 37 17.72 -7.74 -14.52
N SER A 38 16.87 -6.92 -13.88
CA SER A 38 17.14 -5.52 -13.60
C SER A 38 16.83 -5.15 -12.16
N THR A 39 17.81 -4.54 -11.49
CA THR A 39 17.69 -4.09 -10.10
C THR A 39 16.86 -2.82 -9.93
N LEU A 40 16.58 -2.09 -11.01
CA LEU A 40 15.82 -0.83 -10.97
C LEU A 40 14.40 -1.04 -10.41
N TYR A 41 13.76 -2.16 -10.75
CA TYR A 41 12.44 -2.51 -10.23
C TYR A 41 12.43 -2.79 -8.73
N PHE A 42 13.57 -3.23 -8.18
CA PHE A 42 13.71 -3.44 -6.74
C PHE A 42 13.71 -2.11 -5.98
N GLU A 43 14.42 -1.09 -6.50
CA GLU A 43 14.42 0.26 -5.93
C GLU A 43 13.02 0.89 -5.99
N ALA A 44 12.33 0.75 -7.13
CA ALA A 44 10.95 1.21 -7.27
C ALA A 44 10.00 0.50 -6.29
N ALA A 45 10.15 -0.82 -6.11
CA ALA A 45 9.36 -1.59 -5.16
C ALA A 45 9.59 -1.12 -3.71
N LEU A 46 10.84 -0.79 -3.34
CA LEU A 46 11.18 -0.25 -2.02
C LEU A 46 10.51 1.12 -1.77
N LEU A 47 10.54 2.02 -2.76
CA LEU A 47 9.89 3.32 -2.66
C LEU A 47 8.37 3.20 -2.52
N ILE A 48 7.75 2.31 -3.31
CA ILE A 48 6.31 2.05 -3.23
C ILE A 48 5.93 1.45 -1.88
N ALA A 49 6.74 0.54 -1.33
CA ALA A 49 6.51 -0.05 -0.02
C ALA A 49 6.53 1.02 1.10
N LEU A 50 7.53 1.91 1.07
CA LEU A 50 7.63 3.02 2.04
C LEU A 50 6.46 3.99 1.93
N LEU A 51 6.11 4.42 0.70
CA LEU A 51 4.98 5.33 0.47
C LEU A 51 3.65 4.69 0.87
N GLY A 52 3.46 3.41 0.56
CA GLY A 52 2.28 2.63 0.94
C GLY A 52 2.09 2.61 2.46
N PHE A 53 3.15 2.27 3.20
CA PHE A 53 3.13 2.28 4.67
C PHE A 53 2.81 3.66 5.25
N ILE A 54 3.47 4.72 4.77
CA ILE A 54 3.24 6.09 5.22
C ILE A 54 1.78 6.51 4.94
N GLY A 55 1.26 6.16 3.77
CA GLY A 55 -0.13 6.43 3.40
C GLY A 55 -1.13 5.76 4.33
N THR A 56 -0.94 4.47 4.63
CA THR A 56 -1.79 3.73 5.57
C THR A 56 -1.71 4.33 6.98
N ALA A 57 -0.52 4.68 7.46
CA ALA A 57 -0.33 5.32 8.76
C ALA A 57 -1.02 6.70 8.85
N ALA A 58 -0.92 7.51 7.80
CA ALA A 58 -1.59 8.81 7.72
C ALA A 58 -3.11 8.66 7.72
N LEU A 59 -3.66 7.70 6.97
CA LEU A 59 -5.09 7.40 6.95
C LEU A 59 -5.61 6.94 8.31
N CYS A 60 -4.87 6.06 8.99
CA CYS A 60 -5.22 5.62 10.36
C CYS A 60 -5.21 6.80 11.35
N LYS A 61 -4.19 7.67 11.28
CA LYS A 61 -4.10 8.87 12.14
C LYS A 61 -5.27 9.82 11.87
N TYR A 62 -5.60 10.05 10.61
CA TYR A 62 -6.76 10.85 10.21
C TYR A 62 -8.06 10.29 10.77
N LEU A 63 -8.25 8.97 10.69
CA LEU A 63 -9.45 8.30 11.18
C LEU A 63 -9.65 8.45 12.70
N LEU A 64 -8.55 8.47 13.46
CA LEU A 64 -8.57 8.56 14.92
C LEU A 64 -8.72 9.98 15.44
N ARG A 65 -8.11 10.97 14.77
CA ARG A 65 -7.99 12.35 15.28
C ARG A 65 -8.74 13.40 14.46
N GLY A 66 -9.27 13.07 13.28
CA GLY A 66 -9.92 14.02 12.36
C GLY A 66 -8.97 14.99 11.64
N HIS A 67 -7.71 15.11 12.08
CA HIS A 67 -6.68 15.98 11.52
C HIS A 67 -5.34 15.23 11.45
N ILE A 68 -4.57 15.42 10.37
CA ILE A 68 -3.30 14.71 10.13
C ILE A 68 -2.12 15.46 10.76
N ILE A 69 -2.16 16.79 10.72
CA ILE A 69 -1.12 17.71 11.18
C ILE A 69 -1.72 18.49 12.37
N GLU A 70 -0.95 18.58 13.46
CA GLU A 70 -1.24 19.41 14.64
C GLU A 70 -0.92 20.88 14.37
#